data_AF-E8V6I3-F1
#
_entry.id   AF-E8V6I3-F1
#
_cell.length_a   1.000
_cell.length_b   1.000
_cell.length_c   1.000
_cell.angle_alpha   90.00
_cell.angle_beta   90.00
_cell.angle_gamma   90.00
#
_symmetry.space_group_name_H-M   'P 1'
#
loop_
_entity.id
_entity.type
_entity.pdbx_description
1 polymer ?
#
loop_
_entity_poly.entity_id
_entity_poly.type
_entity_poly.pdbx_seq_one_letter_code
_entity_poly.pdbx_strand_id
1 'polypeptide(L)'
;MSGIEKILEDVSAAMHDGQFGKAEQTLQASLLNCKEESEIDLLLQGLMHLFSHTQNLNIEKAQGYMDIRELRQPMAHIALSQAYFQLHIRSDLHAARDWADKAIARSQTEEDWCTLYSACAVCGLIAANTDDRKAVLFALNEIEKIIGKDEYISYGDAVIFLEVAVKSRGEAGTKAKQLAGRIASLIDDEDFQTRAKALTLVA
;
A
#
# COMPACT_ATOMS: atom_id res chain seq x y z
N MET A 1 7.78 -3.91 25.21
CA MET A 1 7.90 -4.62 23.93
C MET A 1 7.34 -6.01 24.08
N SER A 2 6.42 -6.39 23.22
CA SER A 2 5.89 -7.77 23.11
C SER A 2 6.96 -8.73 22.57
N GLY A 3 6.70 -10.04 22.66
CA GLY A 3 7.60 -11.05 22.09
C GLY A 3 7.72 -10.96 20.58
N ILE A 4 6.61 -10.62 19.90
CA ILE A 4 6.54 -10.49 18.45
C ILE A 4 7.29 -9.26 17.92
N GLU A 5 7.23 -8.12 18.62
CA GLU A 5 7.96 -6.91 18.22
C GLU A 5 9.47 -7.16 18.13
N LYS A 6 10.03 -7.84 19.13
CA LYS A 6 11.45 -8.19 19.13
C LYS A 6 11.80 -9.14 17.98
N ILE A 7 10.94 -10.10 17.69
CA ILE A 7 11.11 -11.01 16.54
C ILE A 7 11.17 -10.22 15.24
N LEU A 8 10.24 -9.29 15.03
CA LEU A 8 10.18 -8.47 13.81
C LEU A 8 11.38 -7.52 13.69
N GLU A 9 11.86 -6.95 14.80
CA GLU A 9 13.09 -6.14 14.83
C GLU A 9 14.32 -6.97 14.46
N ASP A 10 14.50 -8.16 15.05
CA ASP A 10 15.62 -9.05 14.75
C ASP A 10 15.59 -9.53 13.29
N VAL A 11 14.39 -9.78 12.75
CA VAL A 11 14.16 -10.13 11.34
C VAL A 11 14.52 -8.95 10.43
N SER A 12 14.07 -7.75 10.76
CA SER A 12 14.37 -6.53 10.00
C SER A 12 15.87 -6.26 9.94
N ALA A 13 16.56 -6.37 11.09
CA ALA A 13 18.02 -6.27 11.16
C ALA A 13 18.72 -7.34 10.31
N ALA A 14 18.27 -8.60 10.40
CA ALA A 14 18.83 -9.68 9.58
C ALA A 14 18.62 -9.45 8.08
N MET A 15 17.46 -8.94 7.66
CA MET A 15 17.19 -8.59 6.26
C MET A 15 18.08 -7.45 5.79
N HIS A 16 18.28 -6.42 6.63
CA HIS A 16 19.18 -5.31 6.34
C HIS A 16 20.63 -5.78 6.15
N ASP A 17 21.08 -6.74 6.96
CA ASP A 17 22.41 -7.35 6.88
C ASP A 17 22.54 -8.41 5.77
N GLY A 18 21.51 -8.60 4.93
CA GLY A 18 21.49 -9.59 3.85
C GLY A 18 21.38 -11.05 4.32
N GLN A 19 21.09 -11.28 5.61
CA GLN A 19 20.93 -12.60 6.21
C GLN A 19 19.51 -13.17 6.02
N PHE A 20 19.03 -13.21 4.78
CA PHE A 20 17.65 -13.59 4.45
C PHE A 20 17.26 -15.00 4.91
N GLY A 21 18.20 -15.96 4.88
CA GLY A 21 17.95 -17.32 5.38
C GLY A 21 17.70 -17.36 6.90
N LYS A 22 18.37 -16.49 7.66
CA LYS A 22 18.15 -16.35 9.11
C LYS A 22 16.79 -15.71 9.38
N ALA A 23 16.44 -14.66 8.64
CA ALA A 23 15.12 -14.02 8.71
C ALA A 23 13.99 -15.02 8.40
N GLU A 24 14.11 -15.83 7.34
CA GLU A 24 13.14 -16.87 6.99
C GLU A 24 12.96 -17.87 8.14
N GLN A 25 14.07 -18.41 8.66
CA GLN A 25 14.05 -19.39 9.74
C GLN A 25 13.38 -18.84 11.00
N THR A 26 13.71 -17.61 11.39
CA THR A 26 13.13 -16.95 12.56
C THR A 26 11.61 -16.77 12.39
N LEU A 27 11.17 -16.26 11.24
CA LEU A 27 9.75 -16.05 10.97
C LEU A 27 8.97 -17.36 10.92
N GLN A 28 9.46 -18.38 10.22
CA GLN A 28 8.80 -19.69 10.13
C GLN A 28 8.74 -20.41 11.47
N ALA A 29 9.82 -20.38 12.25
CA ALA A 29 9.84 -20.97 13.60
C ALA A 29 8.85 -20.25 14.53
N SER A 30 8.74 -18.93 14.42
CA SER A 30 7.79 -18.14 15.21
C SER A 30 6.35 -18.44 14.79
N LEU A 31 6.08 -18.53 13.48
CA LEU A 31 4.75 -18.83 12.93
C LEU A 31 4.23 -20.20 13.39
N LEU A 32 5.10 -21.22 13.46
CA LEU A 32 4.74 -22.56 13.93
C LEU A 32 4.31 -22.61 15.39
N ASN A 33 4.80 -21.69 16.22
CA ASN A 33 4.57 -21.67 17.67
C ASN A 33 3.56 -20.58 18.10
N CYS A 34 3.21 -19.67 17.20
CA CYS A 34 2.29 -18.59 17.47
C CYS A 34 0.85 -19.11 17.55
N LYS A 35 0.10 -18.61 18.54
CA LYS A 35 -1.30 -18.97 18.78
C LYS A 35 -2.26 -17.79 18.63
N GLU A 36 -1.73 -16.58 18.64
CA GLU A 36 -2.52 -15.35 18.57
C GLU A 36 -2.72 -14.96 17.11
N GLU A 37 -3.98 -14.78 16.70
CA GLU A 37 -4.31 -14.58 15.28
C GLU A 37 -3.73 -13.27 14.70
N SER A 38 -3.72 -12.20 15.49
CA SER A 38 -3.09 -10.91 15.14
C SER A 38 -1.59 -11.05 14.92
N GLU A 39 -0.89 -11.82 15.76
CA GLU A 39 0.54 -12.10 15.61
C GLU A 39 0.82 -13.02 14.41
N ILE A 40 -0.07 -13.96 14.11
CA ILE A 40 0.03 -14.81 12.91
C ILE A 40 -0.02 -13.95 11.64
N ASP A 41 -0.93 -12.97 11.54
CA ASP A 41 -0.97 -12.09 10.37
C ASP A 41 0.33 -11.28 10.22
N LEU A 42 0.85 -10.73 11.32
CA LEU A 42 2.12 -10.00 11.31
C LEU A 42 3.29 -10.87 10.84
N LEU A 43 3.36 -12.13 11.27
CA LEU A 43 4.39 -13.08 10.84
C LEU A 43 4.25 -13.45 9.35
N LEU A 44 3.03 -13.65 8.87
CA LEU A 44 2.75 -13.90 7.46
C LEU A 44 3.09 -12.68 6.60
N GLN A 45 2.78 -11.47 7.06
CA GLN A 45 3.17 -10.21 6.42
C GLN A 45 4.70 -10.09 6.37
N GLY A 46 5.40 -10.42 7.45
CA GLY A 46 6.86 -10.45 7.50
C GLY A 46 7.46 -11.42 6.47
N LEU A 47 6.89 -12.62 6.33
CA LEU A 47 7.32 -13.60 5.32
C LEU A 47 7.07 -13.11 3.89
N MET A 48 5.88 -12.54 3.64
CA MET A 48 5.56 -11.92 2.36
C MET A 48 6.55 -10.79 2.02
N HIS A 49 6.89 -9.92 2.98
CA HIS A 49 7.85 -8.84 2.78
C HIS A 49 9.27 -9.37 2.51
N LEU A 50 9.70 -10.38 3.27
CA LEU A 50 10.99 -11.05 3.08
C LEU A 50 11.18 -11.59 1.66
N PHE A 51 10.16 -12.23 1.09
CA PHE A 51 10.22 -12.80 -0.27
C PHE A 51 9.85 -11.79 -1.37
N SER A 52 9.32 -10.61 -0.99
CA SER A 52 9.12 -9.50 -1.93
C SER A 52 10.34 -8.57 -1.99
N HIS A 53 11.33 -8.76 -1.11
CA HIS A 53 12.54 -7.96 -1.07
C HIS A 53 13.36 -8.13 -2.35
N THR A 54 13.84 -7.03 -2.93
CA THR A 54 14.52 -7.03 -4.25
C THR A 54 15.76 -7.91 -4.31
N GLN A 55 16.44 -8.12 -3.18
CA GLN A 55 17.63 -8.98 -3.06
C GLN A 55 17.32 -10.44 -2.69
N ASN A 56 16.07 -10.77 -2.37
CA ASN A 56 15.62 -12.11 -1.96
C ASN A 56 14.30 -12.49 -2.64
N LEU A 57 14.09 -11.98 -3.86
CA LEU A 57 12.81 -12.05 -4.53
C LEU A 57 12.43 -13.51 -4.83
N ASN A 58 11.31 -13.95 -4.25
CA ASN A 58 10.66 -15.20 -4.56
C ASN A 58 9.15 -14.96 -4.64
N ILE A 59 8.67 -14.66 -5.85
CA ILE A 59 7.28 -14.26 -6.11
C ILE A 59 6.29 -15.36 -5.69
N GLU A 60 6.62 -16.62 -5.93
CA GLU A 60 5.75 -17.75 -5.60
C GLU A 60 5.56 -17.88 -4.08
N LYS A 61 6.65 -17.79 -3.30
CA LYS A 61 6.56 -17.81 -1.83
C LYS A 61 5.81 -16.58 -1.31
N ALA A 62 6.12 -15.39 -1.82
CA ALA A 62 5.44 -14.16 -1.40
C ALA A 62 3.93 -14.21 -1.65
N GLN A 63 3.51 -14.64 -2.85
CA GLN A 63 2.10 -14.85 -3.19
C GLN A 63 1.48 -15.93 -2.29
N GLY A 64 2.17 -17.05 -2.05
CA GLY A 64 1.67 -18.13 -1.19
C GLY A 64 1.35 -17.65 0.23
N TYR A 65 2.21 -16.82 0.84
CA TYR A 65 1.89 -16.25 2.16
C TYR A 65 0.77 -15.21 2.09
N MET A 66 0.69 -14.41 1.02
CA MET A 66 -0.42 -13.48 0.81
C MET A 66 -1.77 -14.21 0.70
N ASP A 67 -1.82 -15.32 -0.03
CA ASP A 67 -3.03 -16.13 -0.20
C ASP A 67 -3.47 -16.75 1.12
N ILE A 68 -2.51 -17.17 1.96
CA ILE A 68 -2.81 -17.65 3.33
C ILE A 68 -3.42 -16.52 4.16
N ARG A 69 -2.87 -15.29 4.13
CA ARG A 69 -3.43 -14.14 4.86
C ARG A 69 -4.86 -13.88 4.44
N GLU A 70 -5.10 -13.76 3.13
CA GLU A 70 -6.43 -13.52 2.57
C GLU A 70 -7.44 -14.62 2.91
N LEU A 71 -7.02 -15.88 2.90
CA LEU A 71 -7.88 -17.01 3.27
C LEU A 71 -8.30 -16.96 4.74
N ARG A 72 -7.39 -16.52 5.62
CA ARG A 72 -7.65 -16.44 7.06
C ARG A 72 -8.49 -15.23 7.43
N GLN A 73 -8.18 -14.08 6.84
CA GLN A 73 -8.78 -12.79 7.16
C GLN A 73 -9.00 -11.97 5.87
N PRO A 74 -10.15 -12.10 5.20
CA PRO A 74 -10.45 -11.35 3.99
C PRO A 74 -10.85 -9.90 4.32
N MET A 75 -9.88 -9.09 4.78
CA MET A 75 -10.07 -7.70 5.17
C MET A 75 -9.63 -6.73 4.07
N ALA A 76 -10.02 -5.46 4.21
CA ALA A 76 -9.69 -4.43 3.25
C ALA A 76 -8.17 -4.22 3.09
N HIS A 77 -7.44 -4.09 4.20
CA HIS A 77 -5.99 -3.83 4.17
C HIS A 77 -5.19 -5.01 3.60
N ILE A 78 -5.68 -6.25 3.74
CA ILE A 78 -5.07 -7.43 3.10
C ILE A 78 -5.31 -7.42 1.58
N ALA A 79 -6.51 -7.05 1.13
CA ALA A 79 -6.77 -6.84 -0.29
C ALA A 79 -5.91 -5.69 -0.87
N LEU A 80 -5.70 -4.61 -0.13
CA LEU A 80 -4.80 -3.54 -0.52
C LEU A 80 -3.34 -4.02 -0.61
N SER A 81 -2.90 -4.84 0.36
CA SER A 81 -1.57 -5.46 0.34
C SER A 81 -1.37 -6.34 -0.90
N GLN A 82 -2.40 -7.09 -1.31
CA GLN A 82 -2.41 -7.81 -2.59
C GLN A 82 -2.27 -6.85 -3.78
N ALA A 83 -3.03 -5.74 -3.79
CA ALA A 83 -2.97 -4.76 -4.87
C ALA A 83 -1.56 -4.18 -5.03
N TYR A 84 -0.89 -3.81 -3.94
CA TYR A 84 0.49 -3.34 -3.96
C TYR A 84 1.47 -4.41 -4.45
N PHE A 85 1.30 -5.66 -4.01
CA PHE A 85 2.13 -6.76 -4.48
C PHE A 85 2.01 -6.96 -6.00
N GLN A 86 0.77 -7.00 -6.52
CA GLN A 86 0.56 -7.11 -7.96
C GLN A 86 1.15 -5.92 -8.72
N LEU A 87 0.95 -4.70 -8.22
CA LEU A 87 1.41 -3.47 -8.86
C LEU A 87 2.94 -3.35 -8.89
N HIS A 88 3.60 -3.46 -7.74
CA HIS A 88 5.01 -3.11 -7.59
C HIS A 88 5.95 -4.30 -7.73
N ILE A 89 5.51 -5.52 -7.38
CA ILE A 89 6.37 -6.71 -7.44
C ILE A 89 6.14 -7.50 -8.72
N ARG A 90 4.88 -7.68 -9.12
CA ARG A 90 4.54 -8.44 -10.34
C ARG A 90 4.32 -7.58 -11.58
N SER A 91 4.18 -6.27 -11.40
CA SER A 91 3.81 -5.33 -12.48
C SER A 91 2.54 -5.73 -13.25
N ASP A 92 1.62 -6.43 -12.59
CA ASP A 92 0.34 -6.86 -13.15
C ASP A 92 -0.73 -5.83 -12.81
N LEU A 93 -0.94 -4.89 -13.74
CA LEU A 93 -1.90 -3.79 -13.57
C LEU A 93 -3.35 -4.28 -13.47
N HIS A 94 -3.70 -5.38 -14.14
CA HIS A 94 -5.07 -5.91 -14.11
C HIS A 94 -5.34 -6.56 -12.76
N ALA A 95 -4.47 -7.45 -12.30
CA ALA A 95 -4.63 -8.08 -11.01
C ALA A 95 -4.57 -7.06 -9.87
N ALA A 96 -3.69 -6.04 -9.98
CA ALA A 96 -3.64 -4.94 -9.02
C ALA A 96 -4.97 -4.18 -8.96
N ARG A 97 -5.61 -3.94 -10.11
CA ARG A 97 -6.91 -3.27 -10.18
C ARG A 97 -8.00 -4.10 -9.50
N ASP A 98 -8.09 -5.40 -9.81
CA ASP A 98 -9.09 -6.29 -9.22
C ASP A 98 -8.97 -6.34 -7.69
N TRP A 99 -7.75 -6.35 -7.16
CA TRP A 99 -7.51 -6.33 -5.73
C TRP A 99 -7.81 -4.97 -5.09
N ALA A 100 -7.49 -3.86 -5.77
CA ALA A 100 -7.85 -2.53 -5.29
C ALA A 100 -9.38 -2.33 -5.25
N ASP A 101 -10.12 -2.83 -6.24
CA ASP A 101 -11.58 -2.78 -6.24
C ASP A 101 -12.18 -3.62 -5.09
N LYS A 102 -11.59 -4.78 -4.77
CA LYS A 102 -11.94 -5.55 -3.57
C LYS A 102 -11.67 -4.78 -2.27
N ALA A 103 -10.50 -4.12 -2.18
CA ALA A 103 -10.14 -3.32 -1.02
C ALA A 103 -11.14 -2.17 -0.82
N ILE A 104 -11.52 -1.46 -1.89
CA ILE A 104 -12.55 -0.40 -1.86
C ILE A 104 -13.87 -0.94 -1.30
N ALA A 105 -14.38 -2.05 -1.84
CA ALA A 105 -15.66 -2.61 -1.42
C ALA A 105 -15.66 -3.04 0.06
N ARG A 106 -14.55 -3.62 0.52
CA ARG A 106 -14.36 -4.03 1.92
C ARG A 106 -14.23 -2.82 2.84
N SER A 107 -13.38 -1.85 2.50
CA SER A 107 -13.17 -0.63 3.30
C SER A 107 -14.45 0.15 3.53
N GLN A 108 -15.34 0.21 2.53
CA GLN A 108 -16.65 0.85 2.71
C GLN A 108 -17.53 0.14 3.74
N THR A 109 -17.43 -1.18 3.83
CA THR A 109 -18.18 -2.00 4.79
C THR A 109 -17.54 -1.95 6.18
N GLU A 110 -16.21 -1.91 6.23
CA GLU A 110 -15.39 -1.87 7.46
C GLU A 110 -15.27 -0.45 8.04
N GLU A 111 -15.74 0.58 7.33
CA GLU A 111 -15.51 1.99 7.63
C GLU A 111 -14.01 2.37 7.75
N ASP A 112 -13.15 1.65 7.03
CA ASP A 112 -11.70 1.87 6.96
C ASP A 112 -11.36 2.91 5.89
N TRP A 113 -11.46 4.19 6.26
CA TRP A 113 -11.22 5.32 5.36
C TRP A 113 -9.78 5.42 4.87
N CYS A 114 -8.82 5.00 5.69
CA CYS A 114 -7.40 4.98 5.32
C CYS A 114 -7.16 3.99 4.18
N THR A 115 -7.57 2.73 4.34
CA THR A 115 -7.42 1.74 3.26
C THR A 115 -8.24 2.12 2.02
N LEU A 116 -9.42 2.74 2.19
CA LEU A 116 -10.21 3.23 1.07
C LEU A 116 -9.45 4.27 0.25
N TYR A 117 -8.82 5.25 0.92
CA TYR A 117 -7.99 6.27 0.28
C TYR A 117 -6.87 5.62 -0.54
N SER A 118 -6.13 4.69 0.07
CA SER A 118 -4.98 4.03 -0.53
C SER A 118 -5.38 3.19 -1.74
N ALA A 119 -6.48 2.45 -1.64
CA ALA A 119 -7.02 1.68 -2.76
C ALA A 119 -7.49 2.58 -3.91
N CYS A 120 -8.12 3.72 -3.61
CA CYS A 120 -8.46 4.72 -4.63
C CYS A 120 -7.20 5.31 -5.30
N ALA A 121 -6.12 5.58 -4.54
CA ALA A 121 -4.85 6.06 -5.08
C ALA A 121 -4.20 5.03 -6.02
N VAL A 122 -4.19 3.74 -5.65
CA VAL A 122 -3.75 2.63 -6.51
C VAL A 122 -4.58 2.58 -7.80
N CYS A 123 -5.90 2.64 -7.69
CA CYS A 123 -6.81 2.68 -8.85
C CYS A 123 -6.51 3.87 -9.78
N GLY A 124 -6.25 5.04 -9.21
CA GLY A 124 -5.86 6.25 -9.97
C GLY A 124 -4.51 6.08 -10.68
N LEU A 125 -3.53 5.45 -10.02
CA LEU A 125 -2.21 5.20 -10.60
C LEU A 125 -2.28 4.20 -11.76
N ILE A 126 -3.03 3.11 -11.60
CA ILE A 126 -3.27 2.14 -12.67
C ILE A 126 -3.94 2.83 -13.87
N ALA A 127 -5.01 3.60 -13.63
CA ALA A 127 -5.71 4.32 -14.68
C ALA A 127 -4.80 5.34 -15.40
N ALA A 128 -3.92 6.03 -14.66
CA ALA A 128 -2.97 6.96 -15.25
C ALA A 128 -1.91 6.23 -16.10
N ASN A 129 -1.50 5.03 -15.73
CA ASN A 129 -0.57 4.20 -16.52
C ASN A 129 -1.21 3.63 -17.79
N THR A 130 -2.54 3.46 -17.81
CA THR A 130 -3.29 2.99 -18.98
C THR A 130 -3.96 4.11 -19.77
N ASP A 131 -3.63 5.38 -19.49
CA ASP A 131 -4.22 6.58 -20.09
C ASP A 131 -5.77 6.67 -19.98
N ASP A 132 -6.39 6.00 -19.01
CA ASP A 132 -7.83 6.09 -18.74
C ASP A 132 -8.16 7.32 -17.89
N ARG A 133 -8.29 8.46 -18.58
CA ARG A 133 -8.56 9.76 -17.95
C ARG A 133 -9.86 9.78 -17.13
N LYS A 134 -10.88 9.02 -17.54
CA LYS A 134 -12.17 8.98 -16.84
C LYS A 134 -12.02 8.25 -15.51
N ALA A 135 -11.32 7.12 -15.52
CA ALA A 135 -11.03 6.37 -14.31
C ALA A 135 -10.10 7.13 -13.35
N VAL A 136 -9.13 7.90 -13.87
CA VAL A 136 -8.31 8.79 -13.02
C VAL A 136 -9.20 9.85 -12.34
N LEU A 137 -10.05 10.56 -13.10
CA LEU A 137 -10.94 11.57 -12.52
C LEU A 137 -11.89 10.97 -11.47
N PHE A 138 -12.42 9.79 -11.74
CA PHE A 138 -13.24 9.06 -10.78
C PHE A 138 -12.48 8.79 -9.47
N ALA A 139 -11.26 8.24 -9.55
CA ALA A 139 -10.43 7.98 -8.38
C ALA A 139 -10.12 9.28 -7.59
N LEU A 140 -9.77 10.37 -8.28
CA LEU A 140 -9.53 11.67 -7.64
C LEU A 140 -10.77 12.23 -6.94
N ASN A 141 -11.96 12.03 -7.52
CA ASN A 141 -13.22 12.43 -6.88
C ASN A 141 -13.49 11.63 -5.61
N GLU A 142 -13.18 10.34 -5.58
CA GLU A 142 -13.32 9.51 -4.37
C GLU A 142 -12.33 9.93 -3.30
N ILE A 143 -11.06 10.12 -3.65
CA ILE A 143 -10.02 10.63 -2.73
C ILE A 143 -10.42 11.97 -2.12
N GLU A 144 -10.95 12.89 -2.92
CA GLU A 144 -11.44 14.18 -2.42
C GLU A 144 -12.53 14.06 -1.36
N LYS A 145 -13.47 13.11 -1.53
CA LYS A 145 -14.52 12.84 -0.55
C LYS A 145 -13.96 12.29 0.75
N ILE A 146 -12.88 11.51 0.69
CA ILE A 146 -12.26 10.85 1.85
C ILE A 146 -11.42 11.84 2.66
N ILE A 147 -10.65 12.70 1.99
CA ILE A 147 -9.88 13.78 2.65
C ILE A 147 -10.78 14.68 3.52
N GLY A 148 -12.07 14.79 3.21
CA GLY A 148 -13.03 15.53 4.02
C GLY A 148 -13.59 14.79 5.23
N LYS A 149 -13.26 13.50 5.41
CA LYS A 149 -13.84 12.60 6.42
C LYS A 149 -12.83 12.10 7.45
N ASP A 150 -11.59 11.91 7.05
CA ASP A 150 -10.51 11.40 7.90
C ASP A 150 -9.32 12.37 7.87
N GLU A 151 -8.73 12.61 9.04
CA GLU A 151 -7.58 13.51 9.20
C GLU A 151 -6.26 12.78 9.04
N TYR A 152 -6.26 11.43 9.02
CA TYR A 152 -5.04 10.65 8.92
C TYR A 152 -4.85 10.02 7.53
N ILE A 153 -3.84 10.49 6.81
CA ILE A 153 -3.35 9.88 5.56
C ILE A 153 -1.93 9.40 5.81
N SER A 154 -1.64 8.12 5.54
CA SER A 154 -0.28 7.61 5.70
C SER A 154 0.67 8.23 4.68
N TYR A 155 1.93 8.44 5.07
CA TYR A 155 2.96 8.99 4.17
C TYR A 155 3.12 8.16 2.88
N GLY A 156 3.14 6.83 3.02
CA GLY A 156 3.31 5.92 1.88
C GLY A 156 2.18 6.07 0.85
N ASP A 157 0.94 6.17 1.32
CA ASP A 157 -0.22 6.33 0.44
C ASP A 157 -0.27 7.74 -0.18
N ALA A 158 0.18 8.74 0.57
CA ALA A 158 0.35 10.10 0.06
C ALA A 158 1.38 10.16 -1.07
N VAL A 159 2.48 9.38 -0.99
CA VAL A 159 3.48 9.28 -2.07
C VAL A 159 2.88 8.65 -3.33
N ILE A 160 2.11 7.58 -3.20
CA ILE A 160 1.43 6.95 -4.36
C ILE A 160 0.46 7.94 -5.01
N PHE A 161 -0.27 8.72 -4.21
CA PHE A 161 -1.10 9.79 -4.74
C PHE A 161 -0.29 10.83 -5.56
N LEU A 162 0.92 11.20 -5.12
CA LEU A 162 1.77 12.10 -5.90
C LEU A 162 2.16 11.49 -7.27
N GLU A 163 2.33 10.16 -7.35
CA GLU A 163 2.57 9.50 -8.64
C GLU A 163 1.37 9.63 -9.59
N VAL A 164 0.14 9.53 -9.06
CA VAL A 164 -1.08 9.83 -9.83
C VAL A 164 -1.03 11.26 -10.35
N ALA A 165 -0.68 12.22 -9.50
CA ALA A 165 -0.62 13.64 -9.87
C ALA A 165 0.42 13.93 -10.96
N VAL A 166 1.58 13.29 -10.90
CA VAL A 166 2.66 13.42 -11.91
C VAL A 166 2.23 12.84 -13.26
N LYS A 167 1.55 11.68 -13.26
CA LYS A 167 1.17 10.98 -14.49
C LYS A 167 -0.10 11.54 -15.15
N SER A 168 -0.95 12.20 -14.37
CA SER A 168 -2.21 12.76 -14.85
C SER A 168 -2.03 13.99 -15.74
N ARG A 169 -2.88 14.12 -16.77
CA ARG A 169 -2.86 15.26 -17.72
C ARG A 169 -4.24 15.88 -17.88
N GLY A 170 -4.28 17.12 -18.40
CA GLY A 170 -5.53 17.85 -18.63
C GLY A 170 -6.29 18.09 -17.34
N GLU A 171 -7.62 17.96 -17.38
CA GLU A 171 -8.51 18.16 -16.23
C GLU A 171 -8.12 17.30 -15.02
N ALA A 172 -7.79 16.02 -15.25
CA ALA A 172 -7.34 15.10 -14.21
C ALA A 172 -6.05 15.58 -13.54
N GLY A 173 -5.10 16.08 -14.33
CA GLY A 173 -3.85 16.66 -13.82
C GLY A 173 -4.08 17.91 -12.98
N THR A 174 -4.94 18.82 -13.43
CA THR A 174 -5.32 20.01 -12.65
C THR A 174 -5.94 19.64 -11.32
N LYS A 175 -6.90 18.69 -11.31
CA LYS A 175 -7.54 18.22 -10.08
C LYS A 175 -6.54 17.53 -9.15
N ALA A 176 -5.67 16.68 -9.68
CA ALA A 176 -4.66 15.99 -8.87
C ALA A 176 -3.68 16.97 -8.20
N LYS A 177 -3.26 18.03 -8.90
CA LYS A 177 -2.42 19.09 -8.32
C LYS A 177 -3.13 19.87 -7.21
N GLN A 178 -4.40 20.20 -7.38
CA GLN A 178 -5.20 20.84 -6.32
C GLN A 178 -5.29 19.98 -5.07
N LEU A 179 -5.55 18.68 -5.25
CA LEU A 179 -5.61 17.71 -4.15
C LEU A 179 -4.25 17.49 -3.49
N ALA A 180 -3.15 17.48 -4.26
CA ALA A 180 -1.79 17.39 -3.72
C ALA A 180 -1.50 18.51 -2.71
N GLY A 181 -1.91 19.75 -3.02
CA GLY A 181 -1.76 20.87 -2.10
C GLY A 181 -2.55 20.70 -0.79
N ARG A 182 -3.73 20.09 -0.85
CA ARG A 182 -4.53 19.76 0.35
C ARG A 182 -3.89 18.67 1.18
N ILE A 183 -3.50 17.56 0.55
CA ILE A 183 -2.85 16.42 1.23
C ILE A 183 -1.51 16.86 1.86
N ALA A 184 -0.75 17.75 1.22
CA ALA A 184 0.49 18.29 1.77
C ALA A 184 0.30 18.87 3.18
N SER A 185 -0.81 19.57 3.43
CA SER A 185 -1.08 20.15 4.75
C SER A 185 -1.43 19.13 5.84
N LEU A 186 -1.70 17.89 5.46
CA LEU A 186 -2.06 16.79 6.36
C LEU A 186 -0.87 15.88 6.69
N ILE A 187 0.24 16.02 5.97
CA ILE A 187 1.45 15.21 6.16
C ILE A 187 2.51 16.05 6.87
N ASP A 188 2.91 15.64 8.07
CA ASP A 188 3.99 16.26 8.84
C ASP A 188 5.37 15.76 8.38
N ASP A 189 5.69 16.03 7.10
CA ASP A 189 6.99 15.76 6.49
C ASP A 189 7.35 16.89 5.52
N GLU A 190 8.43 17.62 5.82
CA GLU A 190 8.85 18.81 5.08
C GLU A 190 9.22 18.48 3.62
N ASP A 191 9.83 17.32 3.39
CA ASP A 191 10.21 16.83 2.07
C ASP A 191 8.96 16.55 1.21
N PHE A 192 7.97 15.87 1.77
CA PHE A 192 6.69 15.60 1.12
C PHE A 192 5.96 16.90 0.79
N GLN A 193 5.85 17.80 1.77
CA GLN A 193 5.23 19.11 1.57
C GLN A 193 5.90 19.89 0.45
N THR A 194 7.23 19.84 0.36
CA THR A 194 8.01 20.49 -0.69
C THR A 194 7.73 19.86 -2.05
N ARG A 195 7.72 18.53 -2.17
CA ARG A 195 7.41 17.82 -3.42
C ARG A 195 5.98 18.09 -3.89
N ALA A 196 5.01 18.06 -2.98
CA ALA A 196 3.63 18.37 -3.27
C ALA A 196 3.46 19.83 -3.72
N LYS A 197 4.11 20.79 -3.04
CA LYS A 197 4.14 22.21 -3.45
C LYS A 197 4.75 22.38 -4.85
N ALA A 198 5.87 21.71 -5.15
CA ALA A 198 6.48 21.78 -6.47
C ALA A 198 5.51 21.33 -7.59
N LEU A 199 4.71 20.30 -7.35
CA LEU A 199 3.68 19.85 -8.29
C LEU A 199 2.57 20.88 -8.52
N THR A 200 2.26 21.71 -7.52
CA THR A 200 1.27 22.79 -7.65
C THR A 200 1.76 24.00 -8.44
N LEU A 201 3.08 24.19 -8.55
CA LEU A 201 3.71 25.36 -9.21
C LEU A 201 3.95 25.17 -10.70
N VAL A 202 4.00 23.92 -11.18
CA VAL A 202 4.14 23.60 -12.61
C VAL A 202 2.73 23.55 -13.22
N ALA A 203 2.13 24.71 -13.52
CA ALA A 203 0.81 24.83 -14.16
C ALA A 203 0.94 25.10 -15.67
#